data_AF-A0A0X7BB51-F1
#
_entry.id   AF-A0A0X7BB51-F1
#
_cell.length_a   1.000
_cell.length_b   1.000
_cell.length_c   1.000
_cell.angle_alpha   90.00
_cell.angle_beta   90.00
_cell.angle_gamma   90.00
#
_symmetry.space_group_name_H-M   'P 1'
#
loop_
_entity.id
_entity.type
_entity.pdbx_description
1 polymer ?
#
loop_
_entity_poly.entity_id
_entity_poly.type
_entity_poly.pdbx_seq_one_letter_code
_entity_poly.pdbx_strand_id
1 'polypeptide(L)'
;MISKNYTVLLLFFIVLFCNAQESIKYKSNSYSATPNWEFICNSYVLSGAINIQIASTETGGILKLAVKTTDENFIISGNVYVDLKDVSFILCTDKNYREYTNGQAITYYNFTVAEMKRLKTTNIQDIRFNISGKKNTFSNQVGNFTAINKSTYFSTIYHNTNKIFETAAAISLL
;
A
#
# COMPACT_ATOMS: atom_id res chain seq x y z
N MET A 1 -26.44 -43.94 25.86
CA MET A 1 -25.68 -42.82 26.48
C MET A 1 -24.64 -42.31 25.47
N ILE A 2 -25.07 -41.77 24.32
CA ILE A 2 -24.20 -41.25 23.26
C ILE A 2 -24.96 -40.11 22.59
N SER A 3 -24.83 -38.88 23.08
CA SER A 3 -25.34 -37.71 22.33
C SER A 3 -24.83 -36.34 22.79
N LYS A 4 -24.17 -36.20 23.95
CA LYS A 4 -23.82 -34.87 24.49
C LYS A 4 -22.44 -34.32 24.12
N ASN A 5 -21.54 -35.12 23.53
CA ASN A 5 -20.14 -34.70 23.31
C ASN A 5 -19.83 -34.18 21.89
N TYR A 6 -20.72 -34.41 20.92
CA TYR A 6 -20.51 -33.93 19.55
C TYR A 6 -20.94 -32.46 19.35
N THR A 7 -21.84 -31.95 20.19
CA THR A 7 -22.33 -30.57 20.11
C THR A 7 -21.24 -29.55 20.46
N VAL A 8 -20.34 -29.90 21.38
CA VAL A 8 -19.22 -29.02 21.78
C VAL A 8 -18.11 -29.01 20.71
N LEU A 9 -17.88 -30.14 20.03
CA LEU A 9 -16.89 -30.22 18.95
C LEU A 9 -17.36 -29.47 17.68
N LEU A 10 -18.67 -29.44 17.41
CA LEU A 10 -19.24 -28.71 16.27
C LEU A 10 -19.18 -27.18 16.45
N LEU A 11 -19.28 -26.68 17.69
CA LEU A 11 -19.18 -25.25 18.01
C LEU A 11 -17.75 -24.71 17.87
N PHE A 12 -16.73 -25.56 17.96
CA PHE A 12 -15.32 -25.15 17.87
C PHE A 12 -14.86 -24.87 16.42
N PHE A 13 -15.58 -25.36 15.41
CA PHE A 13 -15.19 -25.19 14.00
C PHE A 13 -15.68 -23.88 13.35
N ILE A 14 -16.66 -23.20 13.96
CA ILE A 14 -17.25 -21.97 13.39
C ILE A 14 -16.37 -20.74 13.63
N VAL A 15 -15.41 -20.81 14.56
CA VAL A 15 -14.55 -19.66 14.94
C VAL A 15 -13.32 -19.46 14.04
N LEU A 16 -13.16 -20.25 12.96
CA LEU A 16 -11.89 -20.30 12.20
C LEU A 16 -11.79 -19.40 10.97
N PHE A 17 -12.79 -18.57 10.66
CA PHE A 17 -12.75 -17.70 9.47
C PHE A 17 -13.04 -16.23 9.77
N CYS A 18 -12.43 -15.67 10.82
CA CYS A 18 -12.32 -14.21 10.94
C CYS A 18 -11.11 -13.74 10.11
N ASN A 19 -11.33 -13.42 8.83
CA ASN A 19 -10.35 -12.65 8.07
C ASN A 19 -10.40 -11.22 8.62
N ALA A 20 -9.49 -10.87 9.52
CA ALA A 20 -9.38 -9.50 10.02
C ALA A 20 -8.88 -8.61 8.86
N GLN A 21 -9.79 -7.80 8.30
CA GLN A 21 -9.45 -6.80 7.29
C GLN A 21 -8.51 -5.76 7.91
N GLU A 22 -7.41 -5.43 7.21
CA GLU A 22 -6.48 -4.41 7.69
C GLU A 22 -7.15 -3.03 7.74
N SER A 23 -6.57 -2.10 8.50
CA SER A 23 -7.13 -0.76 8.65
C SER A 23 -6.07 0.34 8.53
N ILE A 24 -6.41 1.43 7.84
CA ILE A 24 -5.65 2.68 7.86
C ILE A 24 -6.29 3.62 8.86
N LYS A 25 -5.49 4.12 9.82
CA LYS A 25 -5.84 5.32 10.57
C LYS A 25 -5.50 6.53 9.71
N TYR A 26 -6.50 7.33 9.39
CA TYR A 26 -6.32 8.57 8.66
C TYR A 26 -7.13 9.65 9.35
N LYS A 27 -6.42 10.68 9.83
CA LYS A 27 -6.97 11.66 10.78
C LYS A 27 -7.51 10.93 12.02
N SER A 28 -8.71 11.28 12.48
CA SER A 28 -9.33 10.67 13.65
C SER A 28 -10.13 9.39 13.35
N ASN A 29 -10.14 8.93 12.09
CA ASN A 29 -10.98 7.82 11.64
C ASN A 29 -10.14 6.60 11.25
N SER A 30 -10.74 5.42 11.40
CA SER A 30 -10.17 4.15 10.95
C SER A 30 -10.97 3.65 9.75
N TYR A 31 -10.26 3.32 8.67
CA TYR A 31 -10.87 2.88 7.41
C TYR A 31 -10.41 1.47 7.08
N SER A 32 -11.33 0.68 6.54
CA SER A 32 -11.03 -0.64 6.00
C SER A 32 -10.04 -0.53 4.83
N ALA A 33 -8.99 -1.36 4.86
CA ALA A 33 -7.83 -1.25 3.99
C ALA A 33 -7.38 -2.58 3.39
N THR A 34 -6.73 -2.49 2.23
CA THR A 34 -6.05 -3.63 1.62
C THR A 34 -4.89 -4.11 2.48
N PRO A 35 -4.34 -5.31 2.20
CA PRO A 35 -3.02 -5.65 2.70
C PRO A 35 -1.98 -4.59 2.31
N ASN A 36 -0.93 -4.48 3.13
CA ASN A 36 0.22 -3.65 2.81
C ASN A 36 1.08 -4.31 1.69
N TRP A 37 1.22 -3.63 0.56
CA TRP A 37 2.02 -4.09 -0.58
C TRP A 37 3.37 -3.39 -0.62
N GLU A 38 4.43 -4.15 -0.84
CA GLU A 38 5.79 -3.62 -0.97
C GLU A 38 6.18 -3.57 -2.45
N PHE A 39 6.10 -2.39 -3.06
CA PHE A 39 6.50 -2.20 -4.46
C PHE A 39 8.01 -1.93 -4.55
N ILE A 40 8.66 -2.50 -5.57
CA ILE A 40 10.11 -2.37 -5.76
C ILE A 40 10.44 -0.99 -6.30
N CYS A 41 11.36 -0.29 -5.64
CA CYS A 41 11.90 1.00 -6.03
C CYS A 41 13.43 0.95 -6.04
N ASN A 42 14.01 0.37 -7.10
CA ASN A 42 15.46 0.11 -7.18
C ASN A 42 16.34 1.36 -7.07
N SER A 43 15.83 2.53 -7.46
CA SER A 43 16.57 3.79 -7.34
C SER A 43 16.59 4.34 -5.92
N TYR A 44 15.77 3.83 -5.01
CA TYR A 44 15.73 4.26 -3.62
C TYR A 44 16.69 3.43 -2.75
N VAL A 45 17.85 4.00 -2.42
CA VAL A 45 19.01 3.22 -1.91
C VAL A 45 18.81 2.60 -0.52
N LEU A 46 17.89 3.13 0.29
CA LEU A 46 17.76 2.73 1.70
C LEU A 46 16.99 1.41 1.85
N SER A 47 15.79 1.31 1.27
CA SER A 47 14.95 0.11 1.32
C SER A 47 14.85 -0.62 -0.01
N GLY A 48 15.13 0.04 -1.14
CA GLY A 48 14.83 -0.51 -2.46
C GLY A 48 13.34 -0.71 -2.72
N ALA A 49 12.45 -0.18 -1.87
CA ALA A 49 11.02 -0.44 -1.91
C ALA A 49 10.18 0.61 -1.18
N ILE A 50 8.90 0.68 -1.52
CA ILE A 50 7.89 1.51 -0.85
C ILE A 50 6.69 0.65 -0.45
N ASN A 51 6.10 0.97 0.70
CA ASN A 51 4.89 0.36 1.19
C ASN A 51 3.66 1.14 0.71
N ILE A 52 2.69 0.42 0.17
CA ILE A 52 1.46 0.94 -0.41
C ILE A 52 0.28 0.24 0.24
N GLN A 53 -0.70 1.03 0.64
CA GLN A 53 -1.96 0.52 1.15
C GLN A 53 -3.10 1.41 0.68
N ILE A 54 -4.24 0.81 0.35
CA ILE A 54 -5.42 1.55 -0.11
C ILE A 54 -6.57 1.27 0.86
N ALA A 55 -7.28 2.31 1.25
CA ALA A 55 -8.50 2.19 2.05
C ALA A 55 -9.72 2.75 1.32
N SER A 56 -10.90 2.22 1.64
CA SER A 56 -12.17 2.74 1.15
C SER A 56 -12.77 3.74 2.15
N THR A 57 -13.36 4.81 1.63
CA THR A 57 -14.12 5.79 2.40
C THR A 57 -15.49 6.02 1.75
N GLU A 58 -16.40 6.67 2.46
CA GLU A 58 -17.71 7.05 1.93
C GLU A 58 -17.63 7.93 0.67
N THR A 59 -16.55 8.71 0.53
CA THR A 59 -16.36 9.66 -0.58
C THR A 59 -15.34 9.21 -1.61
N GLY A 60 -14.86 7.97 -1.53
CA GLY A 60 -13.86 7.42 -2.44
C GLY A 60 -12.86 6.51 -1.73
N GLY A 61 -11.59 6.90 -1.72
CA GLY A 61 -10.55 6.11 -1.09
C GLY A 61 -9.32 6.91 -0.66
N ILE A 62 -8.43 6.24 0.06
CA ILE A 62 -7.18 6.81 0.56
C ILE A 62 -6.03 5.94 0.06
N LEU A 63 -5.03 6.57 -0.54
CA LEU A 63 -3.74 5.96 -0.82
C LEU A 63 -2.77 6.33 0.30
N LYS A 64 -2.22 5.34 0.98
CA LYS A 64 -1.12 5.51 1.93
C LYS A 64 0.17 5.07 1.26
N LEU A 65 1.14 5.98 1.19
CA LEU A 65 2.51 5.67 0.80
C LEU A 65 3.40 5.78 2.03
N ALA A 66 4.28 4.79 2.23
CA ALA A 66 5.24 4.80 3.34
C ALA A 66 6.62 4.34 2.86
N VAL A 67 7.64 5.16 3.09
CA VAL A 67 9.03 4.87 2.72
C VAL A 67 9.90 5.02 3.96
N LYS A 68 10.84 4.09 4.18
CA LYS A 68 11.86 4.25 5.23
C LYS A 68 12.68 5.48 4.91
N THR A 69 13.08 6.28 5.90
CA THR A 69 14.00 7.41 5.71
C THR A 69 15.00 7.48 6.86
N THR A 70 16.18 8.04 6.61
CA THR A 70 17.18 8.28 7.67
C THR A 70 16.95 9.57 8.44
N ASP A 71 16.03 10.42 7.98
CA ASP A 71 15.74 11.73 8.57
C ASP A 71 14.23 11.96 8.58
N GLU A 72 13.70 12.46 9.70
CA GLU A 72 12.28 12.81 9.88
C GLU A 72 11.84 14.01 9.03
N ASN A 73 12.80 14.80 8.54
CA ASN A 73 12.53 15.92 7.64
C ASN A 73 12.38 15.48 6.17
N PHE A 74 12.59 14.21 5.85
CA PHE A 74 12.31 13.67 4.52
C PHE A 74 10.83 13.36 4.40
N ILE A 75 10.23 13.82 3.31
CA ILE A 75 8.79 13.72 3.07
C ILE A 75 8.53 13.22 1.66
N ILE A 76 7.47 12.43 1.49
CA ILE A 76 6.89 12.23 0.16
C ILE A 76 6.10 13.50 -0.16
N SER A 77 6.40 14.14 -1.29
CA SER A 77 5.85 15.46 -1.61
C SER A 77 5.43 15.58 -3.07
N GLY A 78 4.50 16.49 -3.31
CA GLY A 78 4.02 16.76 -4.66
C GLY A 78 3.12 15.66 -5.19
N ASN A 79 2.78 15.80 -6.47
CA ASN A 79 1.82 14.92 -7.11
C ASN A 79 2.36 13.49 -7.25
N VAL A 80 1.49 12.53 -6.98
CA VAL A 80 1.75 11.12 -7.21
C VAL A 80 0.99 10.66 -8.44
N TYR A 81 1.64 9.89 -9.30
CA TYR A 81 1.02 9.27 -10.45
C TYR A 81 0.91 7.78 -10.19
N VAL A 82 -0.32 7.26 -10.21
CA VAL A 82 -0.60 5.84 -10.09
C VAL A 82 -0.88 5.32 -11.50
N ASP A 83 0.12 4.69 -12.11
CA ASP A 83 0.04 4.15 -13.46
C ASP A 83 -0.60 2.76 -13.40
N LEU A 84 -1.60 2.52 -14.24
CA LEU A 84 -2.41 1.31 -14.26
C LEU A 84 -1.95 0.40 -15.40
N LYS A 85 -2.25 -0.91 -15.30
CA LYS A 85 -1.88 -1.90 -16.34
C LYS A 85 -2.50 -1.61 -17.72
N ASP A 86 -3.56 -0.82 -17.79
CA ASP A 86 -4.19 -0.39 -19.05
C ASP A 86 -3.53 0.86 -19.65
N VAL A 87 -2.34 1.26 -19.17
CA VAL A 87 -1.54 2.42 -19.61
C VAL A 87 -2.15 3.78 -19.22
N SER A 88 -3.34 3.78 -18.62
CA SER A 88 -3.90 4.98 -18.03
C SER A 88 -3.28 5.28 -16.66
N PHE A 89 -3.47 6.50 -16.16
CA PHE A 89 -3.00 6.86 -14.82
C PHE A 89 -4.07 7.59 -14.02
N ILE A 90 -3.85 7.65 -12.70
CA ILE A 90 -4.59 8.46 -11.74
C ILE A 90 -3.61 9.48 -11.13
N LEU A 91 -3.99 10.76 -11.15
CA LEU A 91 -3.21 11.85 -10.57
C LEU A 91 -3.68 12.12 -9.15
N CYS A 92 -2.80 11.87 -8.18
CA CYS A 92 -3.04 12.13 -6.78
C CYS A 92 -2.38 13.46 -6.38
N THR A 93 -3.20 14.48 -6.13
CA THR A 93 -2.71 15.79 -5.67
C THR A 93 -2.32 15.76 -4.20
N ASP A 94 -1.15 16.31 -3.87
CA ASP A 94 -0.66 16.44 -2.49
C ASP A 94 -1.57 17.38 -1.69
N LYS A 95 -2.10 16.89 -0.56
CA LYS A 95 -2.88 17.68 0.41
C LYS A 95 -2.12 17.92 1.72
N ASN A 96 -0.81 17.64 1.73
CA ASN A 96 0.08 17.84 2.86
C ASN A 96 -0.32 17.05 4.13
N TYR A 97 -0.91 15.86 3.94
CA TYR A 97 -1.20 14.93 5.04
C TYR A 97 -0.06 13.95 5.19
N ARG A 98 0.76 14.17 6.23
CA ARG A 98 2.03 13.48 6.44
C ARG A 98 2.13 13.00 7.88
N GLU A 99 2.75 11.85 8.04
CA GLU A 99 3.10 11.28 9.34
C GLU A 99 4.54 10.79 9.30
N TYR A 100 5.19 10.80 10.45
CA TYR A 100 6.48 10.17 10.63
C TYR A 100 6.40 9.20 11.80
N THR A 101 6.52 7.90 11.52
CA THR A 101 6.49 6.86 12.55
C THR A 101 7.41 5.72 12.17
N ASN A 102 8.08 5.13 13.16
CA ASN A 102 8.95 3.95 12.97
C ASN A 102 10.00 4.11 11.87
N GLY A 103 10.61 5.29 11.76
CA GLY A 103 11.63 5.57 10.74
C GLY A 103 11.09 5.67 9.32
N GLN A 104 9.77 5.88 9.14
CA GLN A 104 9.13 5.98 7.84
C GLN A 104 8.45 7.32 7.66
N ALA A 105 8.71 7.94 6.51
CA ALA A 105 7.92 9.04 5.99
C ALA A 105 6.64 8.47 5.35
N ILE A 106 5.49 8.87 5.88
CA ILE A 106 4.17 8.41 5.46
C ILE A 106 3.42 9.60 4.86
N THR A 107 2.74 9.40 3.74
CA THR A 107 1.90 10.44 3.11
C THR A 107 0.63 9.83 2.57
N TYR A 108 -0.46 10.60 2.70
CA TYR A 108 -1.80 10.19 2.33
C TYR A 108 -2.35 11.01 1.17
N TYR A 109 -2.89 10.33 0.18
CA TYR A 109 -3.58 10.91 -0.96
C TYR A 109 -5.02 10.40 -1.01
N ASN A 110 -5.90 11.12 -1.70
CA ASN A 110 -7.30 10.74 -1.82
C ASN A 110 -7.62 10.35 -3.26
N PHE A 111 -8.40 9.30 -3.40
CA PHE A 111 -9.08 8.94 -4.64
C PHE A 111 -10.54 9.37 -4.57
N THR A 112 -11.07 9.77 -5.72
CA THR A 112 -12.51 9.91 -5.96
C THR A 112 -13.17 8.54 -6.07
N VAL A 113 -14.51 8.52 -6.00
CA VAL A 113 -15.31 7.30 -6.22
C VAL A 113 -15.05 6.69 -7.61
N ALA A 114 -14.90 7.53 -8.64
CA ALA A 114 -14.65 7.06 -10.01
C ALA A 114 -13.26 6.42 -10.15
N GLU A 115 -12.24 7.00 -9.51
CA GLU A 115 -10.89 6.44 -9.47
C GLU A 115 -10.85 5.12 -8.70
N MET A 116 -11.54 5.02 -7.56
CA MET A 116 -11.69 3.75 -6.83
C MET A 116 -12.37 2.68 -7.69
N LYS A 117 -13.40 3.04 -8.46
CA LYS A 117 -14.04 2.09 -9.40
C LYS A 117 -13.06 1.57 -10.44
N ARG A 118 -12.17 2.41 -10.97
CA ARG A 118 -11.11 1.99 -11.90
C ARG A 118 -10.09 1.08 -11.21
N LEU A 119 -9.70 1.40 -9.98
CA LEU A 119 -8.78 0.58 -9.19
C LEU A 119 -9.34 -0.79 -8.84
N LYS A 120 -10.66 -0.95 -8.75
CA LYS A 120 -11.31 -2.26 -8.57
C LYS A 120 -11.24 -3.14 -9.83
N THR A 121 -11.07 -2.57 -11.02
CA THR A 121 -11.04 -3.32 -12.28
C THR A 121 -9.66 -3.45 -12.91
N THR A 122 -8.76 -2.53 -12.62
CA THR A 122 -7.43 -2.45 -13.25
C THR A 122 -6.34 -2.44 -12.19
N ASN A 123 -5.39 -3.36 -12.31
CA ASN A 123 -4.24 -3.44 -11.41
C ASN A 123 -3.34 -2.21 -11.54
N ILE A 124 -2.75 -1.79 -10.43
CA ILE A 124 -1.69 -0.79 -10.40
C ILE A 124 -0.43 -1.43 -10.98
N GLN A 125 0.20 -0.77 -11.94
CA GLN A 125 1.44 -1.20 -12.55
C GLN A 125 2.64 -0.60 -11.81
N ASP A 126 2.62 0.71 -11.59
CA ASP A 126 3.68 1.43 -10.90
C ASP A 126 3.16 2.74 -10.30
N ILE A 127 3.94 3.29 -9.37
CA ILE A 127 3.65 4.56 -8.71
C ILE A 127 4.86 5.46 -8.83
N ARG A 128 4.68 6.65 -9.39
CA ARG A 128 5.70 7.70 -9.46
C ARG A 128 5.46 8.72 -8.37
N PHE A 129 6.50 9.01 -7.59
CA PHE A 129 6.45 9.91 -6.45
C PHE A 129 7.77 10.66 -6.29
N ASN A 130 7.75 11.71 -5.48
CA ASN A 130 8.94 12.50 -5.15
C ASN A 130 9.18 12.47 -3.64
N ILE A 131 10.45 12.35 -3.24
CA ILE A 131 10.89 12.60 -1.86
C ILE A 131 11.65 13.92 -1.83
N SER A 132 11.29 14.82 -0.93
CA SER A 132 11.99 16.08 -0.67
C SER A 132 12.47 16.18 0.77
N GLY A 133 13.50 17.01 1.02
CA GLY A 133 14.09 17.17 2.34
C GLY A 133 15.11 18.32 2.40
N LYS A 134 15.37 18.85 3.60
CA LYS A 134 16.27 20.02 3.78
C LYS A 134 17.77 19.70 3.74
N LYS A 135 18.16 18.41 3.76
CA LYS A 135 19.58 18.01 3.80
C LYS A 135 20.02 17.41 2.47
N ASN A 136 20.98 18.07 1.82
CA ASN A 136 21.61 17.64 0.57
C ASN A 136 22.62 16.48 0.73
N THR A 137 22.84 15.99 1.95
CA THR A 137 23.90 15.02 2.24
C THR A 137 23.62 13.60 1.70
N PHE A 138 22.36 13.31 1.35
CA PHE A 138 21.93 12.00 0.85
C PHE A 138 21.14 12.11 -0.45
N SER A 139 21.79 12.57 -1.53
CA SER A 139 21.17 12.78 -2.86
C SER A 139 20.39 11.57 -3.39
N ASN A 140 20.69 10.36 -2.93
CA ASN A 140 20.06 9.12 -3.39
C ASN A 140 18.80 8.74 -2.58
N GLN A 141 18.41 9.57 -1.60
CA GLN A 141 17.17 9.45 -0.82
C GLN A 141 16.17 10.57 -1.13
N VAL A 142 16.55 11.56 -1.93
CA VAL A 142 15.76 12.73 -2.30
C VAL A 142 15.70 12.79 -3.83
N GLY A 143 14.54 13.03 -4.41
CA GLY A 143 14.36 13.03 -5.86
C GLY A 143 13.08 12.36 -6.31
N ASN A 144 13.05 12.01 -7.60
CA ASN A 144 11.91 11.35 -8.22
C ASN A 144 12.13 9.85 -8.29
N PHE A 145 11.11 9.10 -7.94
CA PHE A 145 11.17 7.66 -7.78
C PHE A 145 9.98 7.01 -8.48
N THR A 146 10.21 5.82 -9.02
CA THR A 146 9.17 4.94 -9.56
C THR A 146 9.23 3.64 -8.80
N ALA A 147 8.11 3.26 -8.19
CA ALA A 147 7.96 1.97 -7.53
C ALA A 147 7.07 1.07 -8.38
N ILE A 148 7.55 -0.13 -8.69
CA ILE A 148 6.94 -1.02 -9.68
C ILE A 148 6.29 -2.22 -8.97
N ASN A 149 5.08 -2.56 -9.40
CA ASN A 149 4.39 -3.80 -9.04
C ASN A 149 4.96 -5.01 -9.82
N LYS A 150 6.28 -5.26 -9.71
CA LYS A 150 6.95 -6.41 -10.36
C LYS A 150 7.85 -7.15 -9.37
N SER A 151 7.90 -8.47 -9.50
CA SER A 151 8.63 -9.38 -8.63
C SER A 151 9.88 -10.04 -9.24
N THR A 152 10.39 -9.59 -10.39
CA THR A 152 11.49 -10.30 -11.08
C THR A 152 12.86 -9.71 -10.77
N TYR A 153 13.34 -9.91 -9.54
CA TYR A 153 14.76 -10.23 -9.36
C TYR A 153 14.83 -11.75 -9.38
N PHE A 154 15.67 -12.32 -10.25
CA PHE A 154 15.86 -13.76 -10.44
C PHE A 154 15.71 -14.51 -9.12
N SER A 155 14.64 -15.28 -8.96
CA SER A 155 14.54 -16.24 -7.87
C SER A 155 15.67 -17.24 -8.08
N THR A 156 16.68 -17.18 -7.23
CA THR A 156 17.46 -18.39 -6.99
C THR A 156 16.48 -19.46 -6.48
N ILE A 157 16.83 -20.72 -6.68
CA ILE A 157 16.03 -21.93 -6.39
C ILE A 157 15.51 -22.00 -4.92
N TYR A 158 15.85 -21.01 -4.09
CA TYR A 158 15.52 -20.86 -2.68
C TYR A 158 14.58 -19.67 -2.36
N HIS A 159 14.22 -18.81 -3.31
CA HIS A 159 13.34 -17.64 -3.08
C HIS A 159 12.06 -17.69 -3.95
N ASN A 160 11.07 -18.48 -3.52
CA ASN A 160 9.77 -18.65 -4.18
C ASN A 160 8.73 -17.61 -3.78
N THR A 161 8.99 -16.32 -3.94
CA THR A 161 7.92 -15.32 -3.76
C THR A 161 7.74 -14.46 -5.00
N ASN A 162 7.04 -15.02 -5.98
CA ASN A 162 6.39 -14.26 -7.04
C ASN A 162 5.34 -13.34 -6.39
N LYS A 163 5.66 -12.07 -6.16
CA LYS A 163 4.71 -11.11 -5.57
C LYS A 163 4.36 -10.02 -6.56
N ILE A 164 3.74 -10.40 -7.67
CA ILE A 164 2.87 -9.47 -8.39
C ILE A 164 1.62 -9.32 -7.52
N PHE A 165 1.32 -8.11 -7.09
CA PHE A 165 0.12 -7.85 -6.30
C PHE A 165 -1.07 -7.70 -7.25
N GLU A 166 -2.08 -8.55 -7.08
CA GLU A 166 -3.40 -8.40 -7.72
C GLU A 166 -4.19 -7.31 -7.00
N THR A 167 -3.73 -6.07 -7.11
CA THR A 167 -4.28 -4.92 -6.39
C THR A 167 -5.76 -4.73 -6.68
N ALA A 168 -6.22 -4.95 -7.92
CA ALA A 168 -7.61 -4.79 -8.28
C ALA A 168 -8.53 -5.79 -7.57
N ALA A 169 -8.09 -7.05 -7.45
CA ALA A 169 -8.80 -8.07 -6.71
C ALA A 169 -8.89 -7.71 -5.22
N ALA A 170 -7.78 -7.27 -4.62
CA ALA A 170 -7.75 -6.87 -3.22
C ALA A 170 -8.60 -5.62 -2.92
N ILE A 171 -8.58 -4.60 -3.79
CA ILE A 171 -9.39 -3.38 -3.64
C ILE A 171 -10.87 -3.69 -3.85
N SER A 172 -11.21 -4.70 -4.66
CA SER A 172 -12.60 -5.14 -4.85
C SER A 172 -13.23 -5.77 -3.60
N LEU A 173 -12.41 -6.24 -2.66
CA LEU A 173 -12.84 -6.77 -1.36
C LEU A 173 -13.06 -5.69 -0.29
N LEU A 174 -12.77 -4.41 -0.61
CA LEU A 174 -13.06 -3.25 0.24
C LEU A 174 -14.49 -2.75 0.07
#